data_AF-A0A956NNL9-F1
#
_entry.id   AF-A0A956NNL9-F1
#
_cell.length_a   1.000
_cell.length_b   1.000
_cell.length_c   1.000
_cell.angle_alpha   90.00
_cell.angle_beta   90.00
_cell.angle_gamma   90.00
#
_symmetry.space_group_name_H-M   'P 1'
#
loop_
_entity.id
_entity.type
_entity.pdbx_description
1 polymer ?
#
loop_
_entity_poly.entity_id
_entity_poly.type
_entity_poly.pdbx_seq_one_letter_code
_entity_poly.pdbx_strand_id
1 'polypeptide(L)'
;ILNTIADWDGRIIVAAVASNIVRIQQIFDAAEKTGRRIVLTGHDVENIVRTAIQLKKLHLVSEKLLVKPKDIAKYEDHELIILETGRMGEPLNGLRKMAIGRHRYVEIKDGDLVYIVTTPSISKEAVVARVENLVYKAGGVVQSIAKKLRVSGHGSSRDLQLMMNIMKPKYLFPVQGEYRQLEAHAKAATEIGMYPENIIIVKRGDVMSFEDGDFVHNGAVPSGDVMIDGNAIGDVGNIVLRDRKILSEDGIFIVAITVNRREKKIISKTKVNTRGFVYVKKSKDILRESSELVNATVENYFTKDSFDWTELKTAVRDDLTKFLFEQTKRRPAILPVIMEVK
;
A
#
# COMPACT_ATOMS: atom_id res chain seq x y z
N ILE A 1 -10.97 -15.52 21.15
CA ILE A 1 -10.56 -14.22 21.73
C ILE A 1 -10.51 -14.34 23.23
N LEU A 2 -11.64 -14.54 23.93
CA LEU A 2 -11.65 -14.72 25.39
C LEU A 2 -10.62 -15.74 25.88
N ASN A 3 -10.66 -16.99 25.38
CA ASN A 3 -9.71 -18.03 25.82
C ASN A 3 -8.26 -17.59 25.63
N THR A 4 -7.88 -17.12 24.44
CA THR A 4 -6.52 -16.60 24.17
C THR A 4 -6.10 -15.48 25.12
N ILE A 5 -7.04 -14.62 25.55
CA ILE A 5 -6.76 -13.54 26.50
C ILE A 5 -6.66 -14.06 27.94
N ALA A 6 -7.50 -15.02 28.31
CA ALA A 6 -7.52 -15.62 29.64
C ALA A 6 -6.30 -16.54 29.88
N ASP A 7 -5.84 -17.24 28.85
CA ASP A 7 -4.77 -18.24 28.93
C ASP A 7 -3.35 -17.64 28.90
N TRP A 8 -3.22 -16.31 28.78
CA TRP A 8 -1.93 -15.64 28.72
C TRP A 8 -1.68 -14.85 30.00
N ASP A 9 -0.54 -15.03 30.64
CA ASP A 9 -0.22 -14.35 31.90
C ASP A 9 0.34 -12.94 31.67
N GLY A 10 1.08 -12.72 30.58
CA GLY A 10 1.71 -11.44 30.30
C GLY A 10 0.75 -10.36 29.77
N ARG A 11 1.34 -9.27 29.28
CA ARG A 11 0.63 -8.21 28.57
C ARG A 11 0.25 -8.66 27.17
N ILE A 12 -0.92 -8.22 26.71
CA ILE A 12 -1.47 -8.64 25.42
C ILE A 12 -1.65 -7.43 24.51
N ILE A 13 -0.99 -7.43 23.36
CA ILE A 13 -1.13 -6.43 22.31
C ILE A 13 -2.05 -6.99 21.24
N VAL A 14 -3.29 -6.49 21.19
CA VAL A 14 -4.29 -6.92 20.22
C VAL A 14 -4.24 -6.01 18.99
N ALA A 15 -3.93 -6.60 17.84
CA ALA A 15 -3.95 -5.93 16.55
C ALA A 15 -5.28 -6.18 15.82
N ALA A 16 -6.10 -5.14 15.68
CA ALA A 16 -7.45 -5.22 15.11
C ALA A 16 -7.69 -4.15 14.04
N VAL A 17 -8.72 -4.32 13.22
CA VAL A 17 -9.20 -3.25 12.33
C VAL A 17 -10.19 -2.40 13.10
N ALA A 18 -9.95 -1.08 13.16
CA ALA A 18 -10.75 -0.17 13.98
C ALA A 18 -12.24 -0.16 13.62
N SER A 19 -12.59 -0.34 12.35
CA SER A 19 -13.98 -0.37 11.89
C SER A 19 -14.73 -1.66 12.27
N ASN A 20 -14.05 -2.71 12.74
CA ASN A 20 -14.71 -3.94 13.17
C ASN A 20 -15.19 -3.82 14.62
N ILE A 21 -16.26 -3.05 14.83
CA ILE A 21 -16.81 -2.75 16.16
C ILE A 21 -17.20 -4.02 16.93
N VAL A 22 -17.74 -5.03 16.24
CA VAL A 22 -18.08 -6.32 16.86
C VAL A 22 -16.83 -7.00 17.42
N ARG A 23 -15.72 -6.99 16.66
CA ARG A 23 -14.44 -7.53 17.14
C ARG A 23 -13.89 -6.73 18.32
N ILE A 24 -14.06 -5.41 18.31
CA ILE A 24 -13.68 -4.56 19.45
C ILE A 24 -14.53 -4.88 20.67
N GLN A 25 -15.85 -5.04 20.53
CA GLN A 25 -16.73 -5.45 21.63
C GLN A 25 -16.26 -6.77 22.26
N GLN A 26 -15.93 -7.78 21.45
CA GLN A 26 -15.41 -9.07 21.94
C GLN A 26 -14.11 -8.93 22.75
N ILE A 27 -13.28 -7.92 22.44
CA ILE A 27 -12.07 -7.62 23.20
C ILE A 27 -12.44 -6.95 24.53
N PHE A 28 -13.42 -6.03 24.53
CA PHE A 28 -13.90 -5.35 25.74
C PHE A 28 -14.56 -6.34 26.71
N ASP A 29 -15.42 -7.23 26.20
CA ASP A 29 -16.04 -8.28 26.99
C ASP A 29 -15.00 -9.25 27.58
N ALA A 30 -13.94 -9.55 26.81
CA ALA A 30 -12.85 -10.39 27.29
C ALA A 30 -11.99 -9.69 28.35
N ALA A 31 -11.72 -8.40 28.17
CA ALA A 31 -11.00 -7.58 29.12
C ALA A 31 -11.72 -7.55 30.47
N GLU A 32 -13.03 -7.29 30.46
CA GLU A 32 -13.86 -7.29 31.65
C GLU A 32 -13.83 -8.65 32.37
N LYS A 33 -14.08 -9.74 31.64
CA LYS A 33 -14.10 -11.10 32.22
C LYS A 33 -12.76 -11.55 32.80
N THR A 34 -11.66 -10.98 32.32
CA THR A 34 -10.31 -11.32 32.78
C THR A 34 -9.72 -10.29 33.74
N GLY A 35 -10.49 -9.26 34.11
CA GLY A 35 -10.00 -8.18 34.98
C GLY A 35 -8.94 -7.29 34.33
N ARG A 36 -8.78 -7.37 33.01
CA ARG A 36 -7.79 -6.59 32.24
C ARG A 36 -8.38 -5.25 31.82
N ARG A 37 -7.54 -4.21 31.82
CA ARG A 37 -7.84 -2.87 31.32
C ARG A 37 -7.34 -2.70 29.89
N ILE A 38 -8.01 -1.87 29.13
CA ILE A 38 -7.72 -1.63 27.71
C ILE A 38 -7.04 -0.28 27.52
N VAL A 39 -5.94 -0.29 26.79
CA VAL A 39 -5.20 0.89 26.37
C VAL A 39 -5.41 1.10 24.88
N LEU A 40 -5.92 2.28 24.50
CA LEU A 40 -6.09 2.68 23.09
C LEU A 40 -4.87 3.48 22.62
N THR A 41 -4.07 2.94 21.70
CA THR A 41 -2.76 3.53 21.33
C THR A 41 -2.83 4.63 20.28
N GLY A 42 -3.98 4.84 19.63
CA GLY A 42 -4.15 5.77 18.51
C GLY A 42 -5.36 6.69 18.63
N HIS A 43 -5.24 7.91 18.10
CA HIS A 43 -6.31 8.90 18.07
C HIS A 43 -7.52 8.41 17.26
N ASP A 44 -7.28 7.71 16.13
CA ASP A 44 -8.34 7.21 15.27
C ASP A 44 -9.22 6.17 15.99
N VAL A 45 -8.60 5.22 16.71
CA VAL A 45 -9.35 4.22 17.47
C VAL A 45 -10.10 4.83 18.65
N GLU A 46 -9.52 5.81 19.32
CA GLU A 46 -10.20 6.52 20.40
C GLU A 46 -11.48 7.19 19.89
N ASN A 47 -11.42 7.87 18.73
CA ASN A 47 -12.59 8.49 18.12
C ASN A 47 -13.63 7.46 17.68
N ILE A 48 -13.20 6.36 17.05
CA ILE A 48 -14.10 5.30 16.59
C ILE A 48 -14.81 4.65 17.79
N VAL A 49 -14.07 4.31 18.85
CA VAL A 49 -14.64 3.72 20.07
C VAL A 49 -15.59 4.69 20.76
N ARG A 50 -15.20 5.96 20.95
CA ARG A 50 -16.08 6.99 21.54
C ARG A 50 -17.37 7.14 20.75
N THR A 51 -17.29 7.23 19.43
CA THR A 51 -18.44 7.34 18.54
C THR A 51 -19.32 6.08 18.64
N ALA A 52 -18.73 4.89 18.62
CA ALA A 52 -19.46 3.64 18.75
C ALA A 52 -20.20 3.53 20.10
N ILE A 53 -19.61 4.02 21.19
CA ILE A 53 -20.26 4.10 22.51
C ILE A 53 -21.45 5.06 22.47
N GLN A 54 -21.26 6.27 21.93
CA GLN A 54 -22.32 7.28 21.80
C GLN A 54 -23.51 6.76 20.98
N LEU A 55 -23.22 6.00 19.92
CA LEU A 55 -24.22 5.35 19.06
C LEU A 55 -24.79 4.05 19.66
N LYS A 56 -24.38 3.65 20.86
CA LYS A 56 -24.77 2.40 21.53
C LYS A 56 -24.47 1.14 20.71
N LYS A 57 -23.43 1.20 19.87
CA LYS A 57 -22.90 0.07 19.08
C LYS A 57 -21.75 -0.63 19.79
N LEU A 58 -21.13 0.03 20.76
CA LEU A 58 -20.16 -0.55 21.68
C LEU A 58 -20.62 -0.28 23.10
N HIS A 59 -20.71 -1.32 23.91
CA HIS A 59 -21.10 -1.25 25.30
C HIS A 59 -19.84 -1.29 26.16
N LEU A 60 -19.70 -0.27 27.00
CA LEU A 60 -18.63 -0.16 27.98
C LEU A 60 -19.24 -0.31 29.37
N VAL A 61 -18.86 -1.35 30.10
CA VAL A 61 -19.41 -1.61 31.43
C VAL A 61 -18.89 -0.61 32.47
N SER A 62 -17.66 -0.12 32.30
CA SER A 62 -17.10 0.92 33.15
C SER A 62 -16.04 1.74 32.42
N GLU A 63 -16.03 3.06 32.64
CA GLU A 63 -14.95 3.92 32.16
C GLU A 63 -13.58 3.53 32.75
N LYS A 64 -13.56 2.89 33.92
CA LYS A 64 -12.34 2.38 34.56
C LYS A 64 -11.64 1.27 33.76
N LEU A 65 -12.34 0.66 32.80
CA LEU A 65 -11.76 -0.32 31.89
C LEU A 65 -10.79 0.35 30.90
N LEU A 66 -10.93 1.65 30.63
CA LEU A 66 -10.07 2.36 29.70
C LEU A 66 -8.91 3.05 30.42
N VAL A 67 -7.71 2.82 29.92
CA VAL A 67 -6.47 3.42 30.42
C VAL A 67 -5.84 4.28 29.34
N LYS A 68 -5.41 5.49 29.70
CA LYS A 68 -4.69 6.37 28.77
C LYS A 68 -3.29 5.81 28.52
N PRO A 69 -2.73 5.94 27.30
CA PRO A 69 -1.38 5.44 27.01
C PRO A 69 -0.26 5.97 27.91
N LYS A 70 -0.42 7.16 28.48
CA LYS A 70 0.55 7.75 29.43
C LYS A 70 0.53 7.08 30.80
N ASP A 71 -0.55 6.40 31.15
CA ASP A 71 -0.78 5.78 32.46
C ASP A 71 -0.45 4.28 32.48
N ILE A 72 0.06 3.73 31.36
CA ILE A 72 0.42 2.29 31.23
C ILE A 72 1.33 1.84 32.37
N ALA A 73 2.33 2.64 32.75
CA ALA A 73 3.32 2.29 33.77
C ALA A 73 2.76 2.17 35.19
N LYS A 74 1.49 2.49 35.41
CA LYS A 74 0.81 2.36 36.72
C LYS A 74 0.20 0.98 36.96
N TYR A 75 0.28 0.09 35.98
CA TYR A 75 -0.38 -1.20 35.97
C TYR A 75 0.60 -2.30 35.65
N GLU A 76 0.34 -3.48 36.20
CA GLU A 76 1.13 -4.67 35.91
C GLU A 76 0.79 -5.22 34.52
N ASP A 77 1.73 -5.95 33.92
CA ASP A 77 1.57 -6.46 32.54
C ASP A 77 0.31 -7.32 32.35
N HIS A 78 0.02 -8.20 33.32
CA HIS A 78 -1.14 -9.08 33.30
C HIS A 78 -2.47 -8.34 33.42
N GLU A 79 -2.47 -7.08 33.84
CA GLU A 79 -3.67 -6.24 33.92
C GLU A 79 -3.99 -5.54 32.60
N LEU A 80 -3.15 -5.68 31.56
CA LEU A 80 -3.22 -4.82 30.38
C LEU A 80 -3.51 -5.56 29.07
N ILE A 81 -4.42 -4.95 28.30
CA ILE A 81 -4.64 -5.20 26.88
C ILE A 81 -4.35 -3.91 26.12
N ILE A 82 -3.42 -3.95 25.18
CA ILE A 82 -3.08 -2.82 24.31
C ILE A 82 -3.80 -3.04 22.98
N LEU A 83 -4.78 -2.20 22.67
CA LEU A 83 -5.52 -2.26 21.41
C LEU A 83 -4.86 -1.37 20.36
N GLU A 84 -4.13 -2.00 19.44
CA GLU A 84 -3.50 -1.36 18.28
C GLU A 84 -4.37 -1.57 17.05
N THR A 85 -4.74 -0.48 16.38
CA THR A 85 -5.50 -0.55 15.12
C THR A 85 -4.81 0.11 13.94
N GLY A 86 -3.72 0.83 14.19
CA GLY A 86 -3.03 1.64 13.21
C GLY A 86 -3.85 2.79 12.65
N ARG A 87 -3.20 3.62 11.83
CA ARG A 87 -3.90 4.64 11.04
C ARG A 87 -4.70 3.95 9.94
N MET A 88 -5.93 4.39 9.72
CA MET A 88 -6.84 3.83 8.69
C MET A 88 -7.06 2.30 8.80
N GLY A 89 -6.91 1.71 9.99
CA GLY A 89 -7.11 0.27 10.20
C GLY A 89 -5.93 -0.62 9.76
N GLU A 90 -4.71 -0.06 9.69
CA GLU A 90 -3.47 -0.78 9.37
C GLU A 90 -2.59 -1.00 10.64
N PRO A 91 -2.90 -1.98 11.50
CA PRO A 91 -2.19 -2.17 12.77
C PRO A 91 -0.73 -2.63 12.61
N LEU A 92 -0.37 -3.21 11.46
CA LEU A 92 0.97 -3.77 11.21
C LEU A 92 2.09 -2.73 11.36
N ASN A 93 1.85 -1.48 10.97
CA ASN A 93 2.86 -0.43 11.12
C ASN A 93 3.05 -0.03 12.59
N GLY A 94 1.97 -0.04 13.39
CA GLY A 94 2.03 0.16 14.84
C GLY A 94 2.85 -0.94 15.50
N LEU A 95 2.50 -2.20 15.22
CA LEU A 95 3.25 -3.38 15.69
C LEU A 95 4.74 -3.32 15.32
N ARG A 96 5.05 -3.00 14.05
CA ARG A 96 6.43 -2.83 13.60
C ARG A 96 7.18 -1.81 14.45
N LYS A 97 6.57 -0.65 14.73
CA LYS A 97 7.19 0.41 15.54
C LYS A 97 7.38 -0.05 16.99
N MET A 98 6.43 -0.78 17.57
CA MET A 98 6.56 -1.33 18.92
C MET A 98 7.69 -2.37 19.00
N ALA A 99 7.84 -3.21 17.98
CA ALA A 99 8.88 -4.23 17.91
C ALA A 99 10.32 -3.68 17.75
N ILE A 100 10.48 -2.45 17.24
CA ILE A 100 11.79 -1.81 17.06
C ILE A 100 12.02 -0.63 18.02
N GLY A 101 11.23 -0.51 19.09
CA GLY A 101 11.38 0.55 20.10
C GLY A 101 11.10 1.97 19.59
N ARG A 102 10.33 2.14 18.51
CA ARG A 102 9.99 3.44 17.91
C ARG A 102 8.55 3.88 18.12
N HIS A 103 7.74 3.09 18.80
CA HIS A 103 6.38 3.47 19.14
C HIS A 103 6.40 4.32 20.43
N ARG A 104 5.55 5.36 20.47
CA ARG A 104 5.65 6.43 21.49
C ARG A 104 5.43 5.96 22.93
N TYR A 105 4.59 4.95 23.12
CA TYR A 105 4.10 4.53 24.45
C TYR A 105 4.39 3.08 24.80
N VAL A 106 4.72 2.24 23.81
CA VAL A 106 4.73 0.79 23.96
C VAL A 106 5.92 0.25 23.20
N GLU A 107 6.74 -0.54 23.88
CA GLU A 107 7.81 -1.33 23.29
C GLU A 107 7.52 -2.80 23.61
N ILE A 108 7.67 -3.68 22.62
CA ILE A 108 7.48 -5.13 22.82
C ILE A 108 8.65 -5.67 23.64
N LYS A 109 8.33 -6.52 24.62
CA LYS A 109 9.30 -7.16 25.52
C LYS A 109 8.98 -8.65 25.69
N ASP A 110 9.90 -9.36 26.34
CA ASP A 110 9.74 -10.76 26.71
C ASP A 110 8.42 -11.00 27.47
N GLY A 111 7.67 -12.03 27.04
CA GLY A 111 6.39 -12.40 27.64
C GLY A 111 5.17 -11.66 27.08
N ASP A 112 5.34 -10.71 26.14
CA ASP A 112 4.21 -10.12 25.44
C ASP A 112 3.57 -11.09 24.45
N LEU A 113 2.23 -11.08 24.40
CA LEU A 113 1.47 -11.69 23.32
C LEU A 113 1.03 -10.63 22.32
N VAL A 114 1.48 -10.72 21.07
CA VAL A 114 0.88 -10.00 19.95
C VAL A 114 -0.22 -10.87 19.34
N TYR A 115 -1.48 -10.49 19.59
CA TYR A 115 -2.64 -11.21 19.09
C TYR A 115 -3.29 -10.48 17.90
N ILE A 116 -3.04 -11.00 16.70
CA ILE A 116 -3.61 -10.47 15.46
C ILE A 116 -5.03 -11.02 15.30
N VAL A 117 -6.01 -10.15 15.49
CA VAL A 117 -7.44 -10.49 15.41
C VAL A 117 -8.08 -9.91 14.15
N THR A 118 -7.30 -9.73 13.10
CA THR A 118 -7.80 -9.43 11.75
C THR A 118 -7.24 -10.45 10.78
N THR A 119 -7.93 -10.66 9.66
CA THR A 119 -7.43 -11.46 8.54
C THR A 119 -6.70 -10.49 7.61
N PRO A 120 -5.35 -10.53 7.50
CA PRO A 120 -4.65 -9.66 6.58
C PRO A 120 -5.07 -9.93 5.14
N SER A 121 -5.05 -8.90 4.31
CA SER A 121 -5.17 -9.09 2.86
C SER A 121 -4.04 -9.97 2.35
N ILE A 122 -4.33 -10.82 1.36
CA ILE A 122 -3.36 -11.70 0.69
C ILE A 122 -2.15 -10.88 0.19
N SER A 123 -2.38 -9.67 -0.31
CA SER A 123 -1.32 -8.77 -0.77
C SER A 123 -0.32 -8.32 0.32
N LYS A 124 -0.61 -8.58 1.60
CA LYS A 124 0.21 -8.14 2.74
C LYS A 124 0.94 -9.28 3.46
N GLU A 125 0.85 -10.53 2.98
CA GLU A 125 1.48 -11.69 3.63
C GLU A 125 2.97 -11.48 3.93
N ALA A 126 3.74 -10.95 2.97
CA ALA A 126 5.16 -10.64 3.17
C ALA A 126 5.41 -9.55 4.21
N VAL A 127 4.50 -8.57 4.34
CA VAL A 127 4.60 -7.53 5.36
C VAL A 127 4.31 -8.12 6.73
N VAL A 128 3.26 -8.94 6.85
CA VAL A 128 2.91 -9.64 8.08
C VAL A 128 4.08 -10.48 8.57
N ALA A 129 4.64 -11.35 7.72
CA ALA A 129 5.77 -12.20 8.09
C ALA A 129 6.99 -11.41 8.59
N ARG A 130 7.31 -10.27 7.95
CA ARG A 130 8.39 -9.39 8.43
C ARG A 130 8.09 -8.79 9.79
N VAL A 131 6.84 -8.40 10.06
CA VAL A 131 6.43 -7.88 11.37
C VAL A 131 6.48 -8.99 12.41
N GLU A 132 6.01 -10.19 12.12
CA GLU A 132 6.09 -11.33 13.04
C GLU A 132 7.55 -11.62 13.44
N ASN A 133 8.48 -11.66 12.48
CA ASN A 133 9.90 -11.83 12.76
C ASN A 133 10.47 -10.75 13.70
N LEU A 134 10.04 -9.49 13.54
CA LEU A 134 10.46 -8.41 14.43
C LEU A 134 9.88 -8.57 15.83
N VAL A 135 8.62 -9.00 15.95
CA VAL A 135 7.98 -9.28 17.25
C VAL A 135 8.74 -10.37 17.99
N TYR A 136 9.03 -11.50 17.31
CA TYR A 136 9.81 -12.59 17.90
C TYR A 136 11.22 -12.14 18.29
N LYS A 137 11.87 -11.32 17.47
CA LYS A 137 13.19 -10.76 17.80
C LYS A 137 13.17 -9.84 19.03
N ALA A 138 12.03 -9.21 19.32
CA ALA A 138 11.82 -8.35 20.48
C ALA A 138 11.34 -9.12 21.73
N GLY A 139 11.24 -10.45 21.69
CA GLY A 139 10.82 -11.27 22.82
C GLY A 139 9.33 -11.61 22.90
N GLY A 140 8.53 -11.03 22.00
CA GLY A 140 7.09 -11.29 21.96
C GLY A 140 6.73 -12.57 21.21
N VAL A 141 5.53 -13.08 21.47
CA VAL A 141 4.95 -14.22 20.75
C VAL A 141 3.80 -13.74 19.88
N VAL A 142 3.71 -14.23 18.64
CA VAL A 142 2.57 -13.91 17.76
C VAL A 142 1.56 -15.04 17.73
N GLN A 143 0.29 -14.70 17.97
CA GLN A 143 -0.84 -15.54 17.60
C GLN A 143 -1.76 -14.80 16.65
N SER A 144 -2.40 -15.52 15.73
CA SER A 144 -3.34 -14.95 14.78
C SER A 144 -4.63 -15.75 14.76
N ILE A 145 -5.78 -15.05 14.79
CA ILE A 145 -7.08 -15.70 14.66
C ILE A 145 -7.22 -16.38 13.29
N ALA A 146 -6.59 -15.83 12.25
CA ALA A 146 -6.67 -16.33 10.89
C ALA A 146 -6.03 -17.73 10.72
N LYS A 147 -5.13 -18.15 11.63
CA LYS A 147 -4.55 -19.50 11.62
C LYS A 147 -5.57 -20.59 11.97
N LYS A 148 -6.57 -20.27 12.80
CA LYS A 148 -7.62 -21.22 13.23
C LYS A 148 -8.95 -20.97 12.51
N LEU A 149 -9.26 -19.70 12.22
CA LEU A 149 -10.55 -19.26 11.72
C LEU A 149 -10.34 -18.13 10.71
N ARG A 150 -10.51 -18.43 9.42
CA ARG A 150 -10.55 -17.40 8.37
C ARG A 150 -11.96 -16.82 8.31
N VAL A 151 -12.18 -15.71 9.00
CA VAL A 151 -13.45 -15.00 8.99
C VAL A 151 -13.35 -13.78 8.09
N SER A 152 -14.33 -13.64 7.19
CA SER A 152 -14.48 -12.53 6.25
C SER A 152 -15.66 -11.65 6.66
N GLY A 153 -15.62 -10.37 6.32
CA GLY A 153 -16.80 -9.49 6.38
C GLY A 153 -17.77 -9.70 5.19
N HIS A 154 -17.38 -10.52 4.21
CA HIS A 154 -18.18 -10.86 3.03
C HIS A 154 -18.64 -12.31 3.08
N GLY A 155 -19.87 -12.55 2.63
CA GLY A 155 -20.45 -13.89 2.53
C GLY A 155 -19.70 -14.80 1.56
N SER A 156 -19.77 -16.10 1.81
CA SER A 156 -19.30 -17.16 0.92
C SER A 156 -20.28 -17.40 -0.23
N SER A 157 -19.90 -18.26 -1.19
CA SER A 157 -20.80 -18.67 -2.28
C SER A 157 -22.16 -19.18 -1.77
N ARG A 158 -22.16 -19.96 -0.68
CA ARG A 158 -23.40 -20.49 -0.08
C ARG A 158 -24.27 -19.39 0.53
N ASP A 159 -23.66 -18.36 1.10
CA ASP A 159 -24.39 -17.21 1.66
C ASP A 159 -25.04 -16.38 0.54
N LEU A 160 -24.32 -16.20 -0.58
CA LEU A 160 -24.85 -15.54 -1.77
C LEU A 160 -26.00 -16.34 -2.40
N GLN A 161 -25.86 -17.66 -2.48
CA GLN A 161 -26.93 -18.56 -2.93
C GLN A 161 -28.16 -18.51 -2.02
N LEU A 162 -27.96 -18.49 -0.69
CA LEU A 162 -29.04 -18.32 0.27
C LEU A 162 -29.77 -16.99 0.05
N MET A 163 -29.02 -15.88 -0.10
CA MET A 163 -29.58 -14.57 -0.39
C MET A 163 -30.43 -14.59 -1.68
N MET A 164 -29.90 -15.16 -2.77
CA MET A 164 -30.63 -15.27 -4.04
C MET A 164 -31.87 -16.15 -3.94
N ASN A 165 -31.82 -17.26 -3.21
CA ASN A 165 -32.98 -18.14 -2.98
C ASN A 165 -34.11 -17.46 -2.19
N ILE A 166 -33.76 -16.55 -1.27
CA ILE A 166 -34.73 -15.75 -0.51
C ILE A 166 -35.32 -14.66 -1.40
N MET A 167 -34.48 -13.93 -2.14
CA MET A 167 -34.90 -12.77 -2.94
C MET A 167 -35.60 -13.15 -4.25
N LYS A 168 -35.25 -14.31 -4.83
CA LYS A 168 -35.72 -14.80 -6.13
C LYS A 168 -35.60 -13.74 -7.25
N PRO A 169 -34.38 -13.21 -7.49
CA PRO A 169 -34.20 -12.15 -8.49
C PRO A 169 -34.44 -12.67 -9.92
N LYS A 170 -35.04 -11.84 -10.80
CA LYS A 170 -35.13 -12.13 -12.24
C LYS A 170 -33.77 -11.98 -12.92
N TYR A 171 -33.00 -10.96 -12.55
CA TYR A 171 -31.64 -10.68 -13.05
C TYR A 171 -30.63 -10.54 -11.91
N LEU A 172 -29.37 -10.87 -12.18
CA LEU A 172 -28.25 -10.70 -11.28
C LEU A 172 -27.18 -9.88 -11.97
N PHE A 173 -26.76 -8.81 -11.30
CA PHE A 173 -25.56 -8.06 -11.65
C PHE A 173 -24.53 -8.29 -10.55
N PRO A 174 -23.54 -9.20 -10.73
CA PRO A 174 -22.49 -9.38 -9.75
C PRO A 174 -21.70 -8.07 -9.57
N VAL A 175 -21.56 -7.62 -8.32
CA VAL A 175 -20.81 -6.40 -7.96
C VAL A 175 -19.75 -6.69 -6.90
N GLN A 176 -18.87 -5.72 -6.65
CA GLN A 176 -17.87 -5.73 -5.58
C GLN A 176 -16.88 -6.92 -5.65
N GLY A 177 -16.12 -7.00 -6.74
CA GLY A 177 -15.04 -7.96 -6.91
C GLY A 177 -14.23 -7.75 -8.19
N GLU A 178 -13.06 -8.38 -8.26
CA GLU A 178 -12.33 -8.58 -9.51
C GLU A 178 -13.11 -9.53 -10.43
N TYR A 179 -12.81 -9.52 -11.74
CA TYR A 179 -13.55 -10.32 -12.73
C TYR A 179 -13.72 -11.80 -12.33
N ARG A 180 -12.65 -12.45 -11.83
CA ARG A 180 -12.69 -13.84 -11.34
C ARG A 180 -13.70 -14.07 -10.20
N GLN A 181 -13.95 -13.06 -9.36
CA GLN A 181 -14.90 -13.12 -8.26
C GLN A 181 -16.33 -12.89 -8.75
N LEU A 182 -16.51 -11.98 -9.71
CA LEU A 182 -17.80 -11.74 -10.37
C LEU A 182 -18.26 -12.99 -11.14
N GLU A 183 -17.33 -13.62 -11.86
CA GLU A 183 -17.55 -14.89 -12.55
C GLU A 183 -17.93 -16.01 -11.58
N ALA A 184 -17.23 -16.12 -10.44
CA ALA A 184 -17.56 -17.11 -9.42
C ALA A 184 -18.96 -16.88 -8.82
N HIS A 185 -19.39 -15.63 -8.65
CA HIS A 185 -20.74 -15.29 -8.20
C HIS A 185 -21.79 -15.63 -9.27
N ALA A 186 -21.51 -15.34 -10.54
CA ALA A 186 -22.36 -15.75 -11.65
C ALA A 186 -22.55 -17.27 -11.69
N LYS A 187 -21.46 -18.03 -11.57
CA LYS A 187 -21.52 -19.50 -11.48
C LYS A 187 -22.37 -19.97 -10.29
N ALA A 188 -22.20 -19.35 -9.12
CA ALA A 188 -22.98 -19.69 -7.94
C ALA A 188 -24.48 -19.47 -8.14
N ALA A 189 -24.88 -18.48 -8.95
CA ALA A 189 -26.26 -18.21 -9.30
C ALA A 189 -26.82 -19.25 -10.30
N THR A 190 -26.03 -19.65 -11.29
CA THR A 190 -26.41 -20.73 -12.22
C THR A 190 -26.60 -22.06 -11.49
N GLU A 191 -25.76 -22.37 -10.50
CA GLU A 191 -25.86 -23.58 -9.68
C GLU A 191 -27.19 -23.71 -8.90
N ILE A 192 -27.88 -22.60 -8.63
CA ILE A 192 -29.21 -22.59 -7.99
C ILE A 192 -30.36 -22.39 -8.99
N GLY A 193 -30.09 -22.57 -10.29
CA GLY A 193 -31.12 -22.59 -11.34
C GLY A 193 -31.40 -21.24 -11.99
N MET A 194 -30.58 -20.22 -11.76
CA MET A 194 -30.71 -18.95 -12.46
C MET A 194 -30.20 -19.07 -13.89
N TYR A 195 -31.00 -18.63 -14.86
CA TYR A 195 -30.65 -18.68 -16.28
C TYR A 195 -29.42 -17.81 -16.61
N PRO A 196 -28.40 -18.34 -17.31
CA PRO A 196 -27.18 -17.58 -17.64
C PRO A 196 -27.43 -16.24 -18.34
N GLU A 197 -28.43 -16.18 -19.23
CA GLU A 197 -28.84 -14.97 -19.95
C GLU A 197 -29.32 -13.83 -19.03
N ASN A 198 -29.75 -14.16 -17.82
CA ASN A 198 -30.20 -13.19 -16.82
C ASN A 198 -29.07 -12.74 -15.87
N ILE A 199 -27.85 -13.26 -16.04
CA ILE A 199 -26.69 -12.92 -15.22
C ILE A 199 -25.76 -12.03 -16.03
N ILE A 200 -25.63 -10.77 -15.61
CA ILE A 200 -24.98 -9.74 -16.41
C ILE A 200 -23.78 -9.19 -15.65
N ILE A 201 -22.57 -9.53 -16.11
CA ILE A 201 -21.31 -8.98 -15.58
C ILE A 201 -20.97 -7.72 -16.38
N VAL A 202 -21.17 -6.55 -15.76
CA VAL A 202 -20.88 -5.25 -16.36
C VAL A 202 -19.47 -4.76 -16.04
N LYS A 203 -18.89 -3.95 -16.93
CA LYS A 203 -17.65 -3.22 -16.66
C LYS A 203 -17.98 -1.88 -16.00
N ARG A 204 -17.00 -1.31 -15.29
CA ARG A 204 -17.11 0.03 -14.74
C ARG A 204 -17.36 1.02 -15.89
N GLY A 205 -18.45 1.78 -15.80
CA GLY A 205 -18.87 2.75 -16.81
C GLY A 205 -19.90 2.23 -17.81
N ASP A 206 -20.17 0.92 -17.89
CA ASP A 206 -21.24 0.40 -18.75
C ASP A 206 -22.59 0.88 -18.23
N VAL A 207 -23.51 1.20 -19.16
CA VAL A 207 -24.87 1.61 -18.86
C VAL A 207 -25.82 0.51 -19.31
N MET A 208 -26.69 0.07 -18.40
CA MET A 208 -27.75 -0.89 -18.68
C MET A 208 -29.10 -0.20 -18.49
N SER A 209 -29.89 -0.09 -19.56
CA SER A 209 -31.27 0.37 -19.49
C SER A 209 -32.21 -0.79 -19.18
N PHE A 210 -33.28 -0.52 -18.44
CA PHE A 210 -34.39 -1.47 -18.30
C PHE A 210 -35.53 -1.03 -19.22
N GLU A 211 -35.74 -1.78 -20.31
CA GLU A 211 -36.68 -1.45 -21.39
C GLU A 211 -37.48 -2.71 -21.72
N ASP A 212 -38.80 -2.55 -21.93
CA ASP A 212 -39.73 -3.63 -22.28
C ASP A 212 -39.66 -4.90 -21.41
N GLY A 213 -39.26 -4.75 -20.14
CA GLY A 213 -39.17 -5.85 -19.18
C GLY A 213 -37.82 -6.60 -19.16
N ASP A 214 -36.84 -6.13 -19.94
CA ASP A 214 -35.49 -6.69 -20.06
C ASP A 214 -34.41 -5.63 -19.84
N PHE A 215 -33.19 -6.08 -19.53
CA PHE A 215 -32.02 -5.20 -19.47
C PHE A 215 -31.28 -5.20 -20.81
N VAL A 216 -31.06 -4.00 -21.36
CA VAL A 216 -30.32 -3.79 -22.61
C VAL A 216 -29.11 -2.90 -22.36
N HIS A 217 -28.00 -3.21 -23.04
CA HIS A 217 -26.81 -2.39 -22.97
C HIS A 217 -27.03 -1.08 -23.72
N ASN A 218 -26.94 0.05 -23.01
CA ASN A 218 -27.23 1.39 -23.53
C ASN A 218 -25.99 2.31 -23.48
N GLY A 219 -24.88 1.80 -24.00
CA GLY A 219 -23.63 2.54 -24.12
C GLY A 219 -22.81 2.59 -22.83
N ALA A 220 -21.98 3.62 -22.70
CA ALA A 220 -21.06 3.77 -21.59
C ALA A 220 -20.90 5.25 -21.19
N VAL A 221 -20.64 5.48 -19.91
CA VAL A 221 -20.28 6.80 -19.36
C VAL A 221 -18.78 6.87 -19.05
N PRO A 222 -18.17 8.07 -19.09
CA PRO A 222 -16.79 8.25 -18.68
C PRO A 222 -16.55 7.71 -17.27
N SER A 223 -15.61 6.79 -17.15
CA SER A 223 -15.21 6.22 -15.87
C SER A 223 -13.70 5.96 -15.87
N GLY A 224 -13.08 6.02 -14.69
CA GLY A 224 -11.64 5.89 -14.56
C GLY A 224 -11.19 6.07 -13.12
N ASP A 225 -9.92 5.78 -12.89
CA ASP A 225 -9.29 6.01 -11.59
C ASP A 225 -8.74 7.43 -11.51
N VAL A 226 -9.00 8.11 -10.40
CA VAL A 226 -8.40 9.40 -10.07
C VAL A 226 -7.40 9.15 -8.94
N MET A 227 -6.12 9.39 -9.23
CA MET A 227 -5.06 9.21 -8.24
C MET A 227 -4.99 10.42 -7.29
N ILE A 228 -4.70 10.15 -6.02
CA ILE A 228 -4.51 11.18 -4.98
C ILE A 228 -3.10 11.03 -4.42
N ASP A 229 -2.33 12.11 -4.45
CA ASP A 229 -0.97 12.15 -3.90
C ASP A 229 -0.77 13.41 -3.05
N GLY A 230 -0.78 13.23 -1.73
CA GLY A 230 -0.80 14.34 -0.78
C GLY A 230 -2.05 15.20 -0.94
N ASN A 231 -1.86 16.49 -1.23
CA ASN A 231 -2.95 17.43 -1.48
C ASN A 231 -3.36 17.49 -2.96
N ALA A 232 -2.63 16.79 -3.84
CA ALA A 232 -2.86 16.80 -5.28
C ALA A 232 -3.89 15.73 -5.66
N ILE A 233 -4.98 16.14 -6.32
CA ILE A 233 -6.05 15.26 -6.77
C ILE A 233 -6.05 15.25 -8.30
N GLY A 234 -5.79 14.09 -8.91
CA GLY A 234 -5.79 13.92 -10.36
C GLY A 234 -4.51 14.36 -11.08
N ASP A 235 -3.60 15.08 -10.41
CA ASP A 235 -2.32 15.53 -11.00
C ASP A 235 -1.34 14.38 -11.28
N VAL A 236 -1.51 13.24 -10.61
CA VAL A 236 -0.69 12.04 -10.83
C VAL A 236 -1.35 11.14 -11.86
N GLY A 237 -0.94 11.30 -13.12
CA GLY A 237 -1.35 10.42 -14.21
C GLY A 237 -0.45 9.19 -14.40
N ASN A 238 -0.81 8.35 -15.38
CA ASN A 238 -0.04 7.17 -15.76
C ASN A 238 1.41 7.47 -16.17
N ILE A 239 1.67 8.66 -16.71
CA ILE A 239 3.03 9.10 -17.09
C ILE A 239 3.90 9.28 -15.85
N VAL A 240 3.40 10.00 -14.85
CA VAL A 240 4.12 10.23 -13.58
C VAL A 240 4.42 8.90 -12.88
N LEU A 241 3.46 7.96 -12.90
CA LEU A 241 3.66 6.61 -12.34
C LEU A 241 4.70 5.80 -13.12
N ARG A 242 4.70 5.90 -14.45
CA ARG A 242 5.71 5.26 -15.31
C ARG A 242 7.11 5.79 -15.00
N ASP A 243 7.25 7.11 -14.88
CA ASP A 243 8.54 7.74 -14.54
C ASP A 243 9.00 7.28 -13.16
N ARG A 244 8.12 7.28 -12.15
CA ARG A 244 8.43 6.75 -10.81
C ARG A 244 8.88 5.30 -10.86
N LYS A 245 8.24 4.46 -11.67
CA LYS A 245 8.61 3.05 -11.83
C LYS A 245 10.04 2.91 -12.37
N ILE A 246 10.34 3.56 -13.50
CA ILE A 246 11.68 3.54 -14.11
C ILE A 246 12.74 4.04 -13.11
N LEU A 247 12.47 5.14 -12.42
CA LEU A 247 13.37 5.70 -11.42
C LEU A 247 13.59 4.74 -10.23
N SER A 248 12.58 3.98 -9.84
CA SER A 248 12.67 3.03 -8.72
C SER A 248 13.44 1.74 -9.07
N GLU A 249 13.38 1.29 -10.32
CA GLU A 249 14.01 0.04 -10.79
C GLU A 249 15.45 0.29 -11.27
N ASP A 250 15.64 1.31 -12.11
CA ASP A 250 16.91 1.54 -12.82
C ASP A 250 17.68 2.78 -12.35
N GLY A 251 17.04 3.63 -11.55
CA GLY A 251 17.64 4.89 -11.10
C GLY A 251 17.70 5.95 -12.21
N ILE A 252 18.42 7.04 -11.92
CA ILE A 252 18.57 8.19 -12.81
C ILE A 252 20.03 8.58 -12.98
N PHE A 253 20.36 9.00 -14.20
CA PHE A 253 21.66 9.48 -14.63
C PHE A 253 21.52 10.86 -15.28
N ILE A 254 21.96 11.89 -14.57
CA ILE A 254 21.82 13.29 -14.95
C ILE A 254 23.17 13.77 -15.48
N VAL A 255 23.15 14.36 -16.66
CA VAL A 255 24.35 14.89 -17.31
C VAL A 255 24.15 16.37 -17.60
N ALA A 256 25.01 17.21 -17.06
CA ALA A 256 24.95 18.66 -17.24
C ALA A 256 26.18 19.16 -17.98
N ILE A 257 25.99 19.92 -19.05
CA ILE A 257 27.07 20.51 -19.85
C ILE A 257 26.72 21.94 -20.22
N THR A 258 27.74 22.81 -20.28
CA THR A 258 27.59 24.20 -20.70
C THR A 258 28.36 24.45 -21.99
N VAL A 259 27.69 24.99 -23.00
CA VAL A 259 28.23 25.18 -24.34
C VAL A 259 28.01 26.61 -24.84
N ASN A 260 28.91 27.10 -25.68
CA ASN A 260 28.71 28.31 -26.49
C ASN A 260 28.46 27.85 -27.92
N ARG A 261 27.23 28.08 -28.41
CA ARG A 261 26.83 27.68 -29.75
C ARG A 261 27.56 28.46 -30.85
N ARG A 262 27.79 29.76 -30.65
CA ARG A 262 28.42 30.64 -31.65
C ARG A 262 29.87 30.24 -31.88
N GLU A 263 30.57 29.98 -30.79
CA GLU A 263 31.96 29.53 -30.82
C GLU A 263 32.09 28.04 -31.11
N LYS A 264 30.98 27.29 -31.15
CA LYS A 264 30.93 25.82 -31.30
C LYS A 264 31.83 25.10 -30.29
N LYS A 265 31.81 25.54 -29.03
CA LYS A 265 32.71 25.07 -27.96
C LYS A 265 31.98 24.70 -26.69
N ILE A 266 32.55 23.73 -25.96
CA ILE A 266 32.17 23.42 -24.59
C ILE A 266 32.87 24.43 -23.67
N ILE A 267 32.09 25.18 -22.88
CA ILE A 267 32.60 26.19 -21.95
C ILE A 267 32.87 25.59 -20.58
N SER A 268 32.02 24.65 -20.14
CA SER A 268 32.22 23.91 -18.89
C SER A 268 32.14 22.42 -19.16
N LYS A 269 33.15 21.69 -18.67
CA LYS A 269 33.22 20.23 -18.81
C LYS A 269 31.94 19.58 -18.27
N THR A 270 31.52 18.51 -18.94
CA THR A 270 30.38 17.71 -18.53
C THR A 270 30.49 17.27 -17.07
N LYS A 271 29.41 17.49 -16.31
CA LYS A 271 29.24 16.99 -14.95
C LYS A 271 28.16 15.93 -14.93
N VAL A 272 28.48 14.79 -14.35
CA VAL A 272 27.56 13.66 -14.22
C VAL A 272 27.15 13.49 -12.76
N ASN A 273 25.84 13.35 -12.54
CA ASN A 273 25.25 13.03 -11.25
C ASN A 273 24.32 11.81 -11.39
N THR A 274 24.30 10.93 -10.40
CA THR A 274 23.49 9.72 -10.45
C THR A 274 22.84 9.42 -9.09
N ARG A 275 21.63 8.87 -9.11
CA ARG A 275 20.90 8.38 -7.93
C ARG A 275 20.23 7.05 -8.27
N GLY A 276 20.34 6.06 -7.38
CA GLY A 276 19.69 4.74 -7.55
C GLY A 276 20.28 3.83 -8.64
N PHE A 277 21.19 4.33 -9.49
CA PHE A 277 21.81 3.57 -10.56
C PHE A 277 23.13 2.91 -10.13
N VAL A 278 24.23 3.64 -9.98
CA VAL A 278 25.54 3.07 -9.54
C VAL A 278 26.03 3.65 -8.20
N TYR A 279 26.83 2.87 -7.48
CA TYR A 279 27.47 3.33 -6.25
C TYR A 279 28.67 4.23 -6.56
N VAL A 280 28.43 5.54 -6.54
CA VAL A 280 29.40 6.60 -6.92
C VAL A 280 30.80 6.39 -6.38
N LYS A 281 30.96 5.93 -5.13
CA LYS A 281 32.28 5.73 -4.50
C LYS A 281 33.11 4.64 -5.18
N LYS A 282 32.47 3.62 -5.78
CA LYS A 282 33.14 2.50 -6.47
C LYS A 282 33.10 2.62 -8.00
N SER A 283 32.35 3.57 -8.55
CA SER A 283 32.11 3.70 -9.99
C SER A 283 32.59 5.03 -10.55
N LYS A 284 33.73 5.53 -10.05
CA LYS A 284 34.31 6.81 -10.51
C LYS A 284 34.71 6.75 -11.99
N ASP A 285 35.20 5.61 -12.46
CA ASP A 285 35.61 5.43 -13.85
C ASP A 285 34.43 5.54 -14.81
N ILE A 286 33.31 4.88 -14.52
CA ILE A 286 32.07 5.00 -15.30
C ILE A 286 31.63 6.46 -15.42
N LEU A 287 31.70 7.23 -14.33
CA LEU A 287 31.32 8.65 -14.34
C LEU A 287 32.28 9.51 -15.17
N ARG A 288 33.58 9.25 -15.06
CA ARG A 288 34.62 9.93 -15.83
C ARG A 288 34.48 9.63 -17.33
N GLU A 289 34.41 8.36 -17.68
CA GLU A 289 34.23 7.88 -19.06
C GLU A 289 32.92 8.36 -19.67
N SER A 290 31.83 8.39 -18.89
CA SER A 290 30.56 8.99 -19.35
C SER A 290 30.71 10.49 -19.65
N SER A 291 31.47 11.21 -18.83
CA SER A 291 31.72 12.65 -19.05
C SER A 291 32.57 12.89 -20.30
N GLU A 292 33.59 12.06 -20.50
CA GLU A 292 34.45 12.06 -21.69
C GLU A 292 33.67 11.73 -22.95
N LEU A 293 32.83 10.68 -22.91
CA LEU A 293 31.93 10.29 -23.99
C LEU A 293 31.00 11.45 -24.38
N VAL A 294 30.35 12.09 -23.41
CA VAL A 294 29.44 13.22 -23.69
C VAL A 294 30.19 14.40 -24.31
N ASN A 295 31.37 14.75 -23.80
CA ASN A 295 32.17 15.82 -24.40
C ASN A 295 32.49 15.50 -25.86
N ALA A 296 32.92 14.26 -26.16
CA ALA A 296 33.21 13.82 -27.52
C ALA A 296 31.96 13.83 -28.42
N THR A 297 30.81 13.35 -27.94
CA THR A 297 29.54 13.40 -28.68
C THR A 297 29.14 14.84 -29.02
N VAL A 298 29.30 15.77 -28.07
CA VAL A 298 28.97 17.19 -28.27
C VAL A 298 29.94 17.87 -29.24
N GLU A 299 31.26 17.65 -29.10
CA GLU A 299 32.27 18.17 -30.01
C GLU A 299 32.06 17.66 -31.43
N ASN A 300 31.79 16.36 -31.59
CA ASN A 300 31.47 15.75 -32.88
C ASN A 300 30.20 16.35 -33.48
N TYR A 301 29.16 16.59 -32.67
CA TYR A 301 27.94 17.22 -33.16
C TYR A 301 28.17 18.66 -33.65
N PHE A 302 29.06 19.43 -33.01
CA PHE A 302 29.39 20.79 -33.44
C PHE A 302 30.11 20.87 -34.80
N THR A 303 30.71 19.79 -35.27
CA THR A 303 31.30 19.72 -36.62
C THR A 303 30.26 19.70 -37.75
N LYS A 304 28.99 19.39 -37.43
CA LYS A 304 27.89 19.41 -38.40
C LYS A 304 27.54 20.83 -38.86
N ASP A 305 26.97 20.91 -40.06
CA ASP A 305 26.52 22.17 -40.68
C ASP A 305 25.21 22.68 -40.08
N SER A 306 24.31 21.78 -39.68
CA SER A 306 23.05 22.09 -39.01
C SER A 306 23.16 21.85 -37.50
N PHE A 307 22.38 22.61 -36.73
CA PHE A 307 22.34 22.50 -35.27
C PHE A 307 20.90 22.47 -34.77
N ASP A 308 20.55 21.38 -34.07
CA ASP A 308 19.28 21.22 -33.38
C ASP A 308 19.49 20.72 -31.93
N TRP A 309 18.81 21.36 -30.98
CA TRP A 309 18.94 21.05 -29.55
C TRP A 309 18.36 19.68 -29.17
N THR A 310 17.27 19.28 -29.82
CA THR A 310 16.60 18.01 -29.56
C THR A 310 17.44 16.85 -30.09
N GLU A 311 18.02 17.01 -31.28
CA GLU A 311 18.95 16.05 -31.86
C GLU A 311 20.20 15.88 -30.99
N LEU A 312 20.82 16.97 -30.53
CA LEU A 312 21.99 16.90 -29.67
C LEU A 312 21.68 16.16 -28.36
N LYS A 313 20.55 16.50 -27.69
CA LYS A 313 20.10 15.81 -26.48
C LYS A 313 19.85 14.32 -26.74
N THR A 314 19.30 13.97 -27.90
CA THR A 314 19.02 12.58 -28.29
C THR A 314 20.31 11.81 -28.53
N ALA A 315 21.26 12.38 -29.25
CA ALA A 315 22.58 11.78 -29.49
C ALA A 315 23.32 11.50 -28.17
N VAL A 316 23.37 12.48 -27.26
CA VAL A 316 23.97 12.30 -25.92
C VAL A 316 23.26 11.19 -25.15
N ARG A 317 21.92 11.16 -25.17
CA ARG A 317 21.14 10.15 -24.47
C ARG A 317 21.41 8.76 -25.01
N ASP A 318 21.44 8.59 -26.32
CA ASP A 318 21.55 7.29 -26.97
C ASP A 318 22.97 6.70 -26.80
N ASP A 319 24.02 7.53 -26.94
CA ASP A 319 25.41 7.13 -26.68
C ASP A 319 25.60 6.70 -25.22
N LEU A 320 25.09 7.48 -24.27
CA LEU A 320 25.12 7.12 -22.85
C LEU A 320 24.31 5.87 -22.57
N THR A 321 23.16 5.69 -23.20
CA THR A 321 22.32 4.49 -23.02
C THR A 321 23.09 3.24 -23.40
N LYS A 322 23.78 3.28 -24.56
CA LYS A 322 24.58 2.17 -25.05
C LYS A 322 25.76 1.89 -24.13
N PHE A 323 26.55 2.90 -23.79
CA PHE A 323 27.71 2.78 -22.92
C PHE A 323 27.34 2.22 -21.54
N LEU A 324 26.34 2.82 -20.88
CA LEU A 324 25.92 2.40 -19.54
C LEU A 324 25.35 0.98 -19.55
N PHE A 325 24.62 0.59 -20.60
CA PHE A 325 24.14 -0.78 -20.74
C PHE A 325 25.26 -1.78 -20.98
N GLU A 326 26.27 -1.44 -21.79
CA GLU A 326 27.43 -2.29 -22.01
C GLU A 326 28.19 -2.57 -20.71
N GLN A 327 28.41 -1.53 -19.90
CA GLN A 327 29.13 -1.58 -18.63
C GLN A 327 28.34 -2.23 -17.48
N THR A 328 27.03 -2.00 -17.41
CA THR A 328 26.23 -2.33 -16.21
C THR A 328 25.06 -3.26 -16.45
N LYS A 329 24.70 -3.53 -17.72
CA LYS A 329 23.50 -4.27 -18.15
C LYS A 329 22.18 -3.69 -17.61
N ARG A 330 22.19 -2.42 -17.22
CA ARG A 330 21.02 -1.66 -16.72
C ARG A 330 20.78 -0.43 -17.58
N ARG A 331 19.55 0.08 -17.57
CA ARG A 331 19.12 1.22 -18.39
C ARG A 331 18.50 2.32 -17.52
N PRO A 332 19.31 3.19 -16.90
CA PRO A 332 18.79 4.26 -16.07
C PRO A 332 18.02 5.28 -16.90
N ALA A 333 17.14 6.05 -16.25
CA ALA A 333 16.59 7.25 -16.86
C ALA A 333 17.74 8.26 -17.09
N ILE A 334 18.04 8.58 -18.34
CA ILE A 334 19.10 9.53 -18.69
C ILE A 334 18.49 10.91 -18.96
N LEU A 335 18.97 11.93 -18.24
CA LEU A 335 18.52 13.31 -18.36
C LEU A 335 19.67 14.23 -18.75
N PRO A 336 19.82 14.58 -20.05
CA PRO A 336 20.80 15.55 -20.52
C PRO A 336 20.29 16.99 -20.33
N VAL A 337 21.02 17.78 -19.55
CA VAL A 337 20.79 19.20 -19.30
C VAL A 337 21.89 19.99 -19.99
N ILE A 338 21.55 20.63 -21.10
CA ILE A 338 22.50 21.44 -21.88
C ILE A 338 22.19 22.91 -21.67
N MET A 339 23.17 23.66 -21.17
CA MET A 339 23.08 25.10 -20.92
C MET A 339 23.83 25.86 -21.99
N GLU A 340 23.16 26.81 -22.65
CA GLU A 340 23.81 27.73 -23.59
C GLU A 340 24.28 28.98 -22.86
N VAL A 341 25.54 29.36 -23.08
CA VAL A 341 26.06 30.68 -22.72
C VAL A 341 26.33 31.47 -23.99
N LYS A 342 26.03 32.77 -23.95
CA LYS A 342 26.18 33.68 -25.09
C LYS A 342 27.60 34.19 -25.22
#